data_AF-A0A9P5PKS5-F1
#
_entry.id   AF-A0A9P5PKS5-F1
#
_cell.length_a   1.000
_cell.length_b   1.000
_cell.length_c   1.000
_cell.angle_alpha   90.00
_cell.angle_beta   90.00
_cell.angle_gamma   90.00
#
_symmetry.space_group_name_H-M   'P 1'
#
loop_
_entity.id
_entity.type
_entity.pdbx_description
1 polymer ?
#
loop_
_entity_poly.entity_id
_entity_poly.type
_entity_poly.pdbx_seq_one_letter_code
_entity_poly.pdbx_strand_id
1 'polypeptide(L)'
;MFDEIATEKRPRWDSRTNHFLGSCQEHGNQTCLKFENENDLKMMVEDVEQENVHLASEATVGAVGLLSGDTCIYGTRLILISGTCKKEQAPEHAILIQNSVSAINIRAPDFCIGTVSLASDGEAKRGKSLVMIMFKHSLKCSGMEARFLVMCRLRLRAVEPPKPAVFEPSLAPAVIGLRRAQGPAQNSQSPGPGPEPELSA
;
A
#
# COMPACT_ATOMS: atom_id res chain seq x y z
N MET A 1 -5.05 -15.46 0.95
CA MET A 1 -6.41 -14.88 0.96
C MET A 1 -6.35 -13.58 1.70
N PHE A 2 -6.99 -12.54 1.18
CA PHE A 2 -7.15 -11.25 1.85
C PHE A 2 -8.66 -11.01 2.02
N ASP A 3 -9.05 -10.62 3.23
CA ASP A 3 -10.45 -10.34 3.59
C ASP A 3 -10.53 -9.15 4.55
N GLU A 4 -11.72 -8.68 4.89
CA GLU A 4 -11.96 -7.66 5.90
C GLU A 4 -12.72 -8.23 7.11
N ILE A 5 -12.40 -7.69 8.28
CA ILE A 5 -13.22 -7.86 9.47
C ILE A 5 -13.57 -6.48 10.04
N ALA A 6 -14.84 -6.28 10.38
CA ALA A 6 -15.28 -5.05 11.04
C ALA A 6 -14.64 -4.91 12.43
N THR A 7 -14.20 -3.70 12.77
CA THR A 7 -13.57 -3.39 14.05
C THR A 7 -14.34 -2.31 14.79
N GLU A 8 -14.29 -2.35 16.12
CA GLU A 8 -14.77 -1.24 16.93
C GLU A 8 -13.87 -0.02 16.68
N LYS A 9 -14.46 1.11 16.29
CA LYS A 9 -13.75 2.40 16.11
C LYS A 9 -13.37 2.97 17.47
N ARG A 10 -12.33 2.42 18.09
CA ARG A 10 -11.92 2.79 19.44
C ARG A 10 -10.40 2.74 19.60
N PRO A 11 -9.76 3.85 20.00
CA PRO A 11 -8.35 3.80 20.34
C PRO A 11 -8.17 3.01 21.65
N ARG A 12 -7.11 2.21 21.71
CA ARG A 12 -6.75 1.43 22.89
C ARG A 12 -5.26 1.57 23.15
N TRP A 13 -4.86 1.77 24.39
CA TRP A 13 -3.46 1.68 24.76
C TRP A 13 -3.09 0.21 25.05
N ASP A 14 -2.03 -0.28 24.42
CA ASP A 14 -1.43 -1.58 24.71
C ASP A 14 -0.22 -1.39 25.62
N SER A 15 -0.36 -1.81 26.88
CA SER A 15 0.70 -1.70 27.89
C SER A 15 1.93 -2.54 27.56
N ARG A 16 1.80 -3.60 26.75
CA ARG A 16 2.93 -4.46 26.38
C ARG A 16 3.87 -3.79 25.39
N THR A 17 3.34 -3.14 24.37
CA THR A 17 4.14 -2.43 23.37
C THR A 17 4.32 -0.96 23.71
N ASN A 18 3.53 -0.44 24.66
CA ASN A 18 3.44 0.97 25.01
C ASN A 18 3.02 1.85 23.80
N HIS A 19 2.08 1.36 23.01
CA HIS A 19 1.54 2.06 21.84
C HIS A 19 0.02 2.22 21.93
N PHE A 20 -0.48 3.29 21.32
CA PHE A 20 -1.87 3.45 20.94
C PHE A 20 -2.18 2.61 19.71
N LEU A 21 -3.20 1.78 19.82
CA LEU A 21 -3.75 0.92 18.79
C LEU A 21 -5.12 1.45 18.35
N GLY A 22 -5.56 1.01 17.17
CA GLY A 22 -6.90 1.31 16.64
C GLY A 22 -6.94 2.49 15.66
N SER A 23 -5.80 3.13 15.37
CA SER A 23 -5.66 4.01 14.20
C SER A 23 -5.58 3.18 12.91
N CYS A 24 -6.04 3.76 11.80
CA CYS A 24 -5.82 3.17 10.48
C CYS A 24 -4.34 3.29 10.06
N GLN A 25 -3.90 2.37 9.21
CA GLN A 25 -2.52 2.32 8.75
C GLN A 25 -2.11 3.59 8.00
N GLU A 26 -3.01 4.17 7.21
CA GLU A 26 -2.70 5.25 6.28
C GLU A 26 -2.43 6.58 6.98
N HIS A 27 -3.12 6.82 8.09
CA HIS A 27 -3.06 8.09 8.82
C HIS A 27 -2.36 7.93 10.19
N GLY A 28 -2.10 6.70 10.65
CA GLY A 28 -1.49 6.46 11.94
C GLY A 28 -0.08 7.05 12.09
N ASN A 29 0.64 7.25 10.99
CA ASN A 29 1.96 7.89 11.00
C ASN A 29 1.92 9.43 11.16
N GLN A 30 0.74 10.04 11.17
CA GLN A 30 0.56 11.49 11.31
C GLN A 30 0.47 11.92 12.78
N THR A 31 0.39 10.97 13.72
CA THR A 31 0.30 11.24 15.16
C THR A 31 1.32 10.43 15.97
N CYS A 32 1.44 10.75 17.25
CA CYS A 32 2.27 10.00 18.18
C CYS A 32 1.55 8.70 18.58
N LEU A 33 1.99 7.56 18.04
CA LEU A 33 1.44 6.24 18.41
C LEU A 33 2.10 5.65 19.66
N LYS A 34 3.21 6.20 20.15
CA LYS A 34 3.90 5.70 21.34
C LYS A 34 3.53 6.56 22.53
N PHE A 35 3.21 5.95 23.66
CA PHE A 35 2.84 6.70 24.86
C PHE A 35 4.08 6.95 25.73
N GLU A 36 4.64 8.15 25.71
CA GLU A 36 5.75 8.53 26.59
C GLU A 36 5.29 9.41 27.75
N ASN A 37 4.28 10.24 27.51
CA ASN A 37 3.71 11.14 28.51
C ASN A 37 2.25 11.53 28.17
N GLU A 38 1.60 12.29 29.06
CA GLU A 38 0.21 12.72 28.89
C GLU A 38 -0.02 13.63 27.67
N ASN A 39 1.01 14.36 27.21
CA ASN A 39 0.90 15.20 26.03
C ASN A 39 0.71 14.36 24.75
N ASP A 40 1.34 13.18 24.66
CA ASP A 40 1.14 12.27 23.53
C ASP A 40 -0.31 11.81 23.43
N LEU A 41 -0.93 11.51 24.59
CA LEU A 41 -2.34 11.16 24.64
C LEU A 41 -3.24 12.31 24.18
N LYS A 42 -2.97 13.54 24.64
CA LYS A 42 -3.74 14.73 24.23
C LYS A 42 -3.62 14.97 22.74
N MET A 43 -2.41 14.95 22.20
CA MET A 43 -2.16 15.09 20.76
C MET A 43 -2.91 14.03 19.95
N MET A 44 -2.84 12.76 20.36
CA MET A 44 -3.53 11.67 19.68
C MET A 44 -5.06 11.85 19.67
N VAL A 45 -5.64 12.31 20.79
CA VAL A 45 -7.07 12.61 20.87
C VAL A 45 -7.45 13.80 19.98
N GLU A 46 -6.69 14.89 20.05
CA GLU A 46 -6.91 16.09 19.22
C GLU A 46 -6.82 15.76 17.72
N ASP A 47 -5.85 14.94 17.31
CA ASP A 47 -5.69 14.49 15.93
C ASP A 47 -6.88 13.63 15.45
N VAL A 48 -7.46 12.82 16.34
CA VAL A 48 -8.66 12.05 16.02
C VAL A 48 -9.89 12.96 15.93
N GLU A 49 -10.03 13.93 16.83
CA GLU A 49 -11.15 14.89 16.83
C GLU A 49 -11.12 15.84 15.63
N GLN A 50 -9.93 16.23 15.17
CA GLN A 50 -9.72 17.09 14.01
C GLN A 50 -9.75 16.31 12.68
N GLU A 51 -9.97 15.00 12.71
CA GLU A 51 -9.90 14.11 11.55
C GLU A 51 -8.53 14.08 10.83
N ASN A 52 -7.46 14.50 11.51
CA ASN A 52 -6.08 14.31 11.00
C ASN A 52 -5.73 12.82 10.98
N VAL A 53 -6.15 12.09 12.03
CA VAL A 53 -6.00 10.64 12.13
C VAL A 53 -7.36 9.96 12.21
N HIS A 54 -7.56 8.94 11.39
CA HIS A 54 -8.77 8.14 11.43
C HIS A 54 -8.58 6.87 12.27
N LEU A 55 -9.62 6.52 13.02
CA LEU A 55 -9.73 5.20 13.65
C LEU A 55 -10.06 4.14 12.59
N ALA A 56 -9.48 2.96 12.76
CA ALA A 56 -9.78 1.81 11.92
C ALA A 56 -11.24 1.37 12.12
N SER A 57 -12.00 1.37 11.03
CA SER A 57 -13.36 0.85 11.00
C SER A 57 -13.40 -0.64 10.67
N GLU A 58 -12.40 -1.11 9.95
CA GLU A 58 -12.21 -2.52 9.61
C GLU A 58 -10.72 -2.86 9.69
N ALA A 59 -10.40 -4.14 9.64
CA ALA A 59 -9.05 -4.62 9.46
C ALA A 59 -8.96 -5.54 8.25
N THR A 60 -8.01 -5.27 7.36
CA THR A 60 -7.59 -6.18 6.32
C THR A 60 -6.81 -7.33 6.94
N VAL A 61 -7.28 -8.55 6.70
CA VAL A 61 -6.74 -9.80 7.22
C VAL A 61 -6.13 -10.58 6.05
N GLY A 62 -4.81 -10.75 6.07
CA GLY A 62 -4.09 -11.55 5.08
C GLY A 62 -3.67 -12.89 5.67
N ALA A 63 -4.04 -13.98 5.01
CA ALA A 63 -3.74 -15.32 5.45
C ALA A 63 -3.21 -16.23 4.33
N VAL A 64 -2.35 -17.18 4.72
CA VAL A 64 -1.72 -18.16 3.84
C VAL A 64 -2.26 -19.54 4.20
N GLY A 65 -2.74 -20.26 3.20
CA GLY A 65 -3.06 -21.69 3.31
C GLY A 65 -2.12 -22.49 2.42
N LEU A 66 -1.71 -23.67 2.89
CA LEU A 66 -0.92 -24.60 2.08
C LEU A 66 -1.86 -25.50 1.28
N LEU A 67 -1.65 -25.54 -0.05
CA LEU A 67 -2.32 -26.51 -0.90
C LEU A 67 -1.53 -27.82 -0.86
N SER A 68 -1.87 -28.69 0.08
CA SER A 68 -1.27 -30.02 0.24
C SER A 68 -2.34 -31.10 0.34
N GLY A 69 -1.99 -32.33 -0.03
CA GLY A 69 -2.81 -33.51 0.24
C GLY A 69 -2.81 -33.93 1.71
N ASP A 70 -1.88 -33.40 2.51
CA ASP A 70 -1.85 -33.61 3.95
C ASP A 70 -2.77 -32.61 4.67
N THR A 71 -3.86 -33.12 5.25
CA THR A 71 -4.86 -32.32 5.97
C THR A 71 -4.32 -31.68 7.25
N CYS A 72 -3.25 -32.23 7.83
CA CYS A 72 -2.65 -31.68 9.06
C CYS A 72 -2.00 -30.31 8.82
N ILE A 73 -1.53 -30.06 7.58
CA ILE A 73 -0.89 -28.80 7.21
C ILE A 73 -1.80 -27.86 6.41
N TYR A 74 -3.04 -28.26 6.13
CA TYR A 74 -4.06 -27.48 5.42
C TYR A 74 -4.59 -26.27 6.23
N GLY A 75 -4.04 -26.01 7.41
CA GLY A 75 -4.42 -24.88 8.24
C GLY A 75 -4.10 -23.53 7.58
N THR A 76 -5.04 -22.60 7.67
CA THR A 76 -4.82 -21.20 7.29
C THR A 76 -4.05 -20.48 8.39
N ARG A 77 -2.95 -19.82 8.04
CA ARG A 77 -2.11 -19.05 8.96
C ARG A 77 -2.21 -17.57 8.66
N LEU A 78 -2.53 -16.80 9.68
CA LEU A 78 -2.59 -15.36 9.60
C LEU A 78 -1.17 -14.79 9.47
N ILE A 79 -0.97 -13.91 8.49
CA ILE A 79 0.32 -13.27 8.23
C ILE A 79 0.26 -11.75 8.25
N LEU A 80 -0.95 -11.19 8.13
CA LEU A 80 -1.18 -9.76 8.09
C LEU A 80 -2.48 -9.42 8.80
N ILE A 81 -2.42 -8.41 9.66
CA ILE A 81 -3.58 -7.64 10.12
C ILE A 81 -3.22 -6.18 9.90
N SER A 82 -4.06 -5.44 9.18
CA SER A 82 -3.87 -4.00 9.01
C SER A 82 -5.20 -3.26 9.16
N GLY A 83 -5.25 -2.28 10.04
CA GLY A 83 -6.43 -1.45 10.25
C GLY A 83 -6.64 -0.47 9.10
N THR A 84 -7.89 -0.35 8.64
CA THR A 84 -8.29 0.50 7.51
C THR A 84 -9.45 1.42 7.92
N CYS A 85 -9.46 2.63 7.36
CA CYS A 85 -10.58 3.58 7.43
C CYS A 85 -11.44 3.60 6.15
N LYS A 86 -11.19 2.70 5.20
CA LYS A 86 -11.75 2.61 3.84
C LYS A 86 -11.48 3.80 2.93
N LYS A 87 -10.68 4.77 3.38
CA LYS A 87 -10.28 5.92 2.55
C LYS A 87 -9.10 5.58 1.64
N GLU A 88 -8.42 4.46 1.88
CA GLU A 88 -7.31 4.00 1.05
C GLU A 88 -7.73 3.72 -0.40
N GLN A 89 -6.76 3.86 -1.29
CA GLN A 89 -6.95 3.68 -2.72
C GLN A 89 -6.38 2.36 -3.20
N ALA A 90 -6.84 1.92 -4.38
CA ALA A 90 -6.40 0.67 -4.98
C ALA A 90 -4.87 0.52 -5.10
N PRO A 91 -4.07 1.56 -5.42
CA PRO A 91 -2.61 1.45 -5.44
C PRO A 91 -1.99 1.17 -4.07
N GLU A 92 -2.51 1.78 -3.01
CA GLU A 92 -2.01 1.62 -1.63
C GLU A 92 -2.28 0.19 -1.13
N HIS A 93 -3.49 -0.31 -1.36
CA HIS A 93 -3.80 -1.73 -1.13
C HIS A 93 -2.92 -2.67 -1.96
N ALA A 94 -2.59 -2.30 -3.20
CA ALA A 94 -1.73 -3.12 -4.03
C ALA A 94 -0.32 -3.24 -3.43
N ILE A 95 0.21 -2.15 -2.86
CA ILE A 95 1.48 -2.15 -2.13
C ILE A 95 1.41 -3.08 -0.92
N LEU A 96 0.34 -3.00 -0.12
CA LEU A 96 0.16 -3.87 1.05
C LEU A 96 0.15 -5.37 0.69
N ILE A 97 -0.62 -5.73 -0.33
CA ILE A 97 -0.72 -7.11 -0.83
C ILE A 97 0.63 -7.55 -1.42
N GLN A 98 1.26 -6.71 -2.23
CA GLN A 98 2.55 -7.01 -2.85
C GLN A 98 3.64 -7.22 -1.80
N ASN A 99 3.70 -6.38 -0.76
CA ASN A 99 4.65 -6.51 0.33
C ASN A 99 4.46 -7.85 1.07
N SER A 100 3.20 -8.23 1.33
CA SER A 100 2.87 -9.51 1.96
C SER A 100 3.31 -10.69 1.12
N VAL A 101 3.02 -10.67 -0.19
CA VAL A 101 3.42 -11.73 -1.13
C VAL A 101 4.95 -11.80 -1.27
N SER A 102 5.62 -10.65 -1.37
CA SER A 102 7.08 -10.58 -1.43
C SER A 102 7.72 -11.15 -0.17
N ALA A 103 7.19 -10.85 1.02
CA ALA A 103 7.68 -11.39 2.28
C ALA A 103 7.56 -12.93 2.34
N ILE A 104 6.46 -13.49 1.84
CA ILE A 104 6.30 -14.96 1.71
C ILE A 104 7.34 -15.51 0.74
N ASN A 105 7.47 -14.91 -0.45
CA ASN A 105 8.35 -15.41 -1.49
C ASN A 105 9.84 -15.36 -1.11
N ILE A 106 10.25 -14.41 -0.26
CA ILE A 106 11.61 -14.38 0.30
C ILE A 106 11.89 -15.61 1.16
N ARG A 107 10.89 -16.08 1.92
CA ARG A 107 10.99 -17.25 2.81
C ARG A 107 10.58 -18.57 2.14
N ALA A 108 9.99 -18.50 0.96
CA ALA A 108 9.48 -19.66 0.23
C ALA A 108 10.53 -20.78 0.00
N PRO A 109 11.82 -20.47 -0.29
CA PRO A 109 12.85 -21.51 -0.42
C PRO A 109 13.09 -22.29 0.87
N ASP A 110 12.99 -21.65 2.04
CA ASP A 110 13.22 -22.28 3.36
C ASP A 110 12.21 -23.41 3.64
N PHE A 111 11.03 -23.33 3.02
CA PHE A 111 9.94 -24.30 3.20
C PHE A 111 9.58 -25.07 1.93
N CYS A 112 10.30 -24.84 0.83
CA CYS A 112 10.00 -25.41 -0.50
C CYS A 112 8.54 -25.18 -0.94
N ILE A 113 7.99 -24.01 -0.62
CA ILE A 113 6.62 -23.60 -0.99
C ILE A 113 6.64 -22.63 -2.17
N GLY A 114 5.52 -22.52 -2.90
CA GLY A 114 5.35 -21.54 -3.97
C GLY A 114 3.97 -20.89 -3.88
N THR A 115 3.90 -19.58 -4.12
CA THR A 115 2.62 -18.87 -4.19
C THR A 115 1.92 -19.21 -5.50
N VAL A 116 0.87 -20.02 -5.44
CA VAL A 116 0.10 -20.47 -6.62
C VAL A 116 -1.19 -19.70 -6.85
N SER A 117 -1.76 -19.09 -5.81
CA SER A 117 -3.04 -18.39 -5.89
C SER A 117 -3.10 -17.23 -4.91
N LEU A 118 -3.74 -16.15 -5.35
CA LEU A 118 -4.03 -14.96 -4.57
C LEU A 118 -5.54 -14.70 -4.68
N ALA A 119 -6.23 -14.68 -3.55
CA ALA A 119 -7.68 -14.60 -3.48
C ALA A 119 -8.14 -13.48 -2.55
N SER A 120 -9.32 -12.95 -2.87
CA SER A 120 -10.00 -11.83 -2.23
C SER A 120 -11.51 -12.05 -2.30
N ASP A 121 -12.26 -11.46 -1.38
CA ASP A 121 -13.74 -11.38 -1.35
C ASP A 121 -14.35 -10.63 -2.54
N GLY A 122 -13.53 -9.88 -3.29
CA GLY A 122 -13.93 -9.20 -4.53
C GLY A 122 -14.46 -7.77 -4.34
N GLU A 123 -14.16 -7.13 -3.21
CA GLU A 123 -14.38 -5.69 -3.01
C GLU A 123 -13.77 -4.89 -4.18
N ALA A 124 -14.44 -3.81 -4.60
CA ALA A 124 -14.15 -3.12 -5.86
C ALA A 124 -12.73 -2.50 -5.93
N LYS A 125 -12.24 -1.90 -4.84
CA LYS A 125 -10.90 -1.32 -4.78
C LYS A 125 -9.83 -2.41 -4.77
N ARG A 126 -10.01 -3.45 -3.96
CA ARG A 126 -9.12 -4.60 -3.87
C ARG A 126 -9.08 -5.40 -5.17
N GLY A 127 -10.22 -5.51 -5.87
CA GLY A 127 -10.28 -6.07 -7.21
C GLY A 127 -9.37 -5.32 -8.18
N LYS A 128 -9.39 -3.98 -8.14
CA LYS A 128 -8.45 -3.15 -8.93
C LYS A 128 -7.00 -3.38 -8.51
N SER A 129 -6.72 -3.47 -7.22
CA SER A 129 -5.38 -3.78 -6.70
C SER A 129 -4.85 -5.13 -7.21
N LEU A 130 -5.69 -6.17 -7.20
CA LEU A 130 -5.34 -7.49 -7.73
C LEU A 130 -5.10 -7.44 -9.24
N VAL A 131 -5.90 -6.67 -9.98
CA VAL A 131 -5.65 -6.45 -11.41
C VAL A 131 -4.27 -5.82 -11.63
N MET A 132 -3.94 -4.77 -10.87
CA MET A 132 -2.63 -4.10 -10.94
C MET A 132 -1.45 -5.04 -10.63
N ILE A 133 -1.64 -6.00 -9.72
CA ILE A 133 -0.59 -6.95 -9.32
C ILE A 133 -0.45 -8.08 -10.35
N MET A 134 -1.57 -8.70 -10.75
CA MET A 134 -1.56 -10.00 -11.45
C MET A 134 -1.60 -9.87 -12.98
N PHE A 135 -2.23 -8.82 -13.53
CA PHE A 135 -2.41 -8.67 -14.99
C PHE A 135 -1.26 -7.90 -15.66
N LYS A 136 -0.01 -8.29 -15.36
CA LYS A 136 1.20 -7.64 -15.92
C LYS A 136 1.69 -8.24 -17.22
N HIS A 137 1.39 -9.52 -17.45
CA HIS A 137 1.91 -10.26 -18.59
C HIS A 137 0.81 -11.07 -19.26
N SER A 138 0.84 -11.11 -20.59
CA SER A 138 0.03 -12.07 -21.33
C SER A 138 0.64 -13.45 -21.16
N LEU A 139 -0.14 -14.40 -20.66
CA LEU A 139 0.30 -15.77 -20.47
C LEU A 139 0.47 -16.41 -21.85
N LYS A 140 1.63 -17.02 -22.10
CA LYS A 140 1.83 -17.79 -23.33
C LYS A 140 0.98 -19.04 -23.27
N CYS A 141 0.20 -19.28 -24.31
CA CYS A 141 -0.65 -20.46 -24.44
C CYS A 141 0.22 -21.69 -24.78
N SER A 142 1.04 -22.15 -23.84
CA SER A 142 1.86 -23.36 -24.00
C SER A 142 2.15 -24.01 -22.64
N GLY A 143 1.40 -25.06 -22.31
CA GLY A 143 1.69 -25.95 -21.16
C GLY A 143 0.96 -25.62 -19.86
N MET A 144 1.07 -26.49 -18.85
CA MET A 144 0.19 -26.66 -17.67
C MET A 144 -0.20 -25.41 -16.86
N GLU A 145 0.48 -24.28 -17.03
CA GLU A 145 0.20 -22.99 -16.38
C GLU A 145 -1.22 -22.47 -16.66
N ALA A 146 -1.76 -22.76 -17.85
CA ALA A 146 -3.14 -22.39 -18.21
C ALA A 146 -4.21 -23.21 -17.47
N ARG A 147 -3.88 -24.39 -16.92
CA ARG A 147 -4.89 -25.28 -16.28
C ARG A 147 -5.21 -24.89 -14.83
N PHE A 148 -4.26 -24.32 -14.09
CA PHE A 148 -4.49 -23.93 -12.69
C PHE A 148 -5.29 -22.63 -12.55
N LEU A 149 -5.16 -21.71 -13.52
CA LEU A 149 -5.87 -20.42 -13.53
C LEU A 149 -7.36 -20.52 -13.88
N VAL A 150 -7.79 -21.60 -14.54
CA VAL A 150 -9.20 -21.81 -14.94
C VAL A 150 -10.13 -22.12 -13.75
N MET A 151 -9.59 -22.42 -12.56
CA MET A 151 -10.41 -22.67 -11.36
C MET A 151 -10.82 -21.40 -10.59
N CYS A 152 -10.17 -20.26 -10.82
CA CYS A 152 -10.64 -18.99 -10.29
C CYS A 152 -11.67 -18.42 -11.27
N ARG A 153 -12.93 -18.37 -10.84
CA ARG A 153 -14.12 -17.92 -11.60
C ARG A 153 -14.09 -16.42 -11.95
N LEU A 154 -12.96 -15.90 -12.43
CA LEU A 154 -12.83 -14.60 -13.06
C LEU A 154 -13.53 -14.69 -14.42
N ARG A 155 -14.74 -14.12 -14.52
CA ARG A 155 -15.35 -13.79 -15.81
C ARG A 155 -14.46 -12.77 -16.52
N LEU A 156 -13.44 -13.24 -17.23
CA LEU A 156 -12.75 -12.46 -18.24
C LEU A 156 -13.75 -12.25 -19.38
N ARG A 157 -14.44 -11.11 -19.39
CA ARG A 157 -14.99 -10.61 -20.66
C ARG A 157 -13.77 -10.24 -21.51
N ALA A 158 -13.63 -10.91 -22.65
CA ALA A 158 -12.64 -10.55 -23.65
C ALA A 158 -12.84 -9.07 -24.01
N VAL A 159 -11.89 -8.23 -23.64
CA VAL A 159 -11.78 -6.87 -24.17
C VAL A 159 -11.03 -7.02 -25.48
N GLU A 160 -11.69 -6.71 -26.59
CA GLU A 160 -11.05 -6.73 -27.90
C GLU A 160 -9.85 -5.75 -27.91
N PRO A 161 -8.73 -6.13 -28.54
CA PRO A 161 -7.56 -5.27 -28.60
C PRO A 161 -7.90 -3.98 -29.38
N PRO A 162 -7.42 -2.81 -28.94
CA PRO A 162 -7.64 -1.57 -29.67
C PRO A 162 -6.98 -1.66 -31.06
N LYS A 163 -7.73 -1.28 -32.09
CA LYS A 163 -7.23 -1.23 -33.48
C LYS A 163 -6.00 -0.31 -33.56
N PRO A 164 -4.93 -0.72 -34.27
CA PRO A 164 -3.76 0.13 -34.45
C PRO A 164 -4.13 1.38 -35.26
N ALA A 165 -3.75 2.55 -34.74
CA ALA A 165 -3.92 3.81 -35.43
C ALA A 165 -2.98 3.85 -36.65
N VAL A 166 -3.55 4.09 -37.83
CA VAL A 166 -2.81 4.33 -39.06
C VAL A 166 -2.23 5.74 -38.99
N PHE A 167 -0.89 5.84 -39.01
CA PHE A 167 -0.17 7.10 -39.01
C PHE A 167 0.16 7.45 -40.47
N GLU A 168 -0.47 8.49 -41.03
CA GLU A 168 -0.06 9.06 -42.31
C GLU A 168 1.11 10.04 -42.13
N PRO A 169 2.14 10.01 -43.00
CA PRO A 169 3.22 10.99 -42.96
C PRO A 169 2.88 12.18 -43.88
N SER A 170 2.89 13.39 -43.31
CA SER A 170 2.85 14.64 -44.08
C SER A 170 4.08 15.50 -43.75
N LEU A 171 4.66 16.06 -44.80
CA LEU A 171 5.98 16.68 -44.91
C LEU A 171 6.14 18.03 -44.16
N ALA A 172 7.23 18.13 -43.38
CA ALA A 172 8.26 19.20 -43.27
C ALA A 172 7.86 20.72 -43.21
N PRO A 173 8.82 21.65 -42.97
CA PRO A 173 9.21 22.14 -41.64
C PRO A 173 9.01 23.66 -41.47
N ALA A 174 8.85 24.13 -40.22
CA ALA A 174 8.94 25.55 -39.89
C ALA A 174 9.95 25.79 -38.75
N VAL A 175 11.04 26.46 -39.13
CA VAL A 175 12.02 27.15 -38.29
C VAL A 175 11.32 28.14 -37.36
N ILE A 176 11.72 28.26 -36.09
CA ILE A 176 11.79 29.53 -35.31
C ILE A 176 12.52 29.30 -33.97
N GLY A 177 13.66 29.99 -33.82
CA GLY A 177 14.01 30.83 -32.67
C GLY A 177 14.28 30.20 -31.30
N LEU A 178 15.56 29.95 -31.00
CA LEU A 178 16.05 29.95 -29.61
C LEU A 178 15.86 31.34 -28.98
N ARG A 179 15.10 31.43 -27.88
CA ARG A 179 15.28 32.49 -26.87
C ARG A 179 15.68 31.85 -25.54
N ARG A 180 16.90 32.17 -25.10
CA ARG A 180 17.39 31.97 -23.73
C ARG A 180 16.56 32.86 -22.79
N ALA A 181 15.95 32.27 -21.78
CA ALA A 181 15.49 33.00 -20.60
C ALA A 181 16.63 33.01 -19.57
N GLN A 182 17.21 34.19 -19.33
CA GLN A 182 18.02 34.47 -18.14
C GLN A 182 17.07 34.94 -17.04
N GLY A 183 17.00 34.19 -15.93
CA GLY A 183 16.39 34.65 -14.69
C GLY A 183 17.43 35.35 -13.81
N PRO A 184 17.06 36.41 -13.05
CA PRO A 184 17.99 37.13 -12.21
C PRO A 184 18.28 36.39 -10.90
N ALA A 185 19.56 36.33 -10.54
CA ALA A 185 20.07 35.82 -9.27
C ALA A 185 19.66 36.77 -8.13
N GLN A 186 19.05 36.21 -7.08
CA GLN A 186 18.74 36.91 -5.84
C GLN A 186 19.95 36.88 -4.89
N ASN A 187 20.31 38.06 -4.39
CA ASN A 187 21.32 38.31 -3.37
C ASN A 187 20.90 37.71 -2.03
N SER A 188 21.67 36.75 -1.52
CA SER A 188 21.64 36.31 -0.12
C SER A 188 22.72 37.05 0.67
N GLN A 189 22.32 38.06 1.45
CA GLN A 189 23.14 38.63 2.52
C GLN A 189 22.87 37.86 3.81
N SER A 190 23.91 37.25 4.36
CA SER A 190 23.94 36.63 5.69
C SER A 190 24.20 37.68 6.78
N PRO A 191 23.42 37.71 7.87
CA PRO A 191 23.80 38.46 9.07
C PRO A 191 24.75 37.62 9.94
N GLY A 192 25.85 38.25 10.38
CA GLY A 192 26.86 37.64 11.23
C GLY A 192 26.41 37.39 12.68
N PRO A 193 27.20 36.63 13.47
CA PRO A 193 26.87 36.27 14.85
C PRO A 193 27.07 37.46 15.80
N GLY A 194 26.03 37.78 16.58
CA GLY A 194 26.09 38.70 17.71
C GLY A 194 26.55 38.01 19.01
N PRO A 195 26.99 38.78 20.02
CA PRO A 195 27.79 38.28 21.14
C PRO A 195 26.97 37.63 22.28
N GLU A 196 27.68 36.77 23.02
CA GLU A 196 27.26 36.03 24.21
C GLU A 196 26.76 36.94 25.35
N PRO A 197 25.78 36.47 26.16
CA PRO A 197 25.49 37.09 27.45
C PRO A 197 26.34 36.47 28.57
N GLU A 198 27.04 37.35 29.28
CA GLU A 198 27.73 37.09 30.54
C GLU A 198 26.75 36.62 31.63
N LEU A 199 27.02 35.47 32.25
CA LEU A 199 26.45 35.11 33.55
C LEU A 199 27.31 35.73 34.66
N SER A 200 26.69 36.59 35.46
CA SER A 200 27.25 37.10 36.71
C SER A 200 26.61 36.39 37.92
N ALA A 201 27.51 35.90 38.78
CA ALA A 201 27.45 35.60 40.23
C ALA A 201 26.19 34.94 40.84
#